data_AF-A0A1S1NWB9-F1
#
_entry.id   AF-A0A1S1NWB9-F1
#
_cell.length_a   1.000
_cell.length_b   1.000
_cell.length_c   1.000
_cell.angle_alpha   90.00
_cell.angle_beta   90.00
_cell.angle_gamma   90.00
#
_symmetry.space_group_name_H-M   'P 1'
#
loop_
_entity.id
_entity.type
_entity.pdbx_description
1 polymer ?
#
loop_
_entity_poly.entity_id
_entity_poly.type
_entity_poly.pdbx_seq_one_letter_code
_entity_poly.pdbx_strand_id
1 'polypeptide(L)' 'MLDMTCHRCGSNNIHVVEDAMDWDEVTCRECGEFLTTYGAAMALMQPVPLADACIKTQQLARCMGISLAG' A
#
# COMPACT_ATOMS: atom_id res chain seq x y z
N MET A 1 5.34 8.57 6.08
CA MET A 1 5.03 8.00 7.41
C MET A 1 3.86 7.06 7.22
N LEU A 2 3.96 5.81 7.71
CA LEU A 2 2.91 4.79 7.57
C LEU A 2 1.63 5.26 8.24
N ASP A 3 0.62 5.62 7.46
CA ASP A 3 -0.69 5.98 7.98
C ASP A 3 -1.52 4.71 8.12
N MET A 4 -1.37 4.04 9.26
CA MET A 4 -2.07 2.79 9.57
C MET A 4 -2.56 2.82 11.01
N THR A 5 -3.81 2.40 11.19
CA THR A 5 -4.45 2.31 12.51
C THR A 5 -4.48 0.86 12.97
N CYS A 6 -4.06 0.62 14.21
CA CYS A 6 -4.16 -0.70 14.82
C CYS A 6 -5.63 -1.10 14.96
N HIS A 7 -6.03 -2.21 14.34
CA HIS A 7 -7.40 -2.72 14.43
C HIS A 7 -7.82 -3.18 15.84
N ARG A 8 -6.85 -3.38 16.75
CA ARG A 8 -7.11 -3.91 18.09
C ARG A 8 -7.32 -2.81 19.14
N CYS A 9 -6.50 -1.76 19.13
CA CYS A 9 -6.55 -0.68 20.12
C CYS A 9 -6.89 0.70 19.52
N GLY A 10 -6.96 0.83 18.20
CA GLY A 10 -7.23 2.10 17.52
C GLY A 10 -6.06 3.09 17.51
N SER A 11 -4.88 2.70 17.99
CA SER A 11 -3.70 3.57 17.98
C SER A 11 -3.06 3.62 16.59
N ASN A 12 -2.52 4.79 16.23
CA ASN A 12 -1.70 4.99 15.03
C ASN A 12 -0.19 4.94 15.35
N ASN A 13 0.17 4.59 16.59
CA ASN A 13 1.56 4.47 17.00
C ASN A 13 2.10 3.10 16.61
N ILE A 14 2.97 3.08 15.60
CA ILE A 14 3.51 1.88 14.97
C ILE A 14 4.99 1.76 15.33
N HIS A 15 5.43 0.52 15.55
CA HIS A 15 6.81 0.15 15.71
C HIS A 15 7.28 -0.65 14.50
N VAL A 16 8.46 -0.29 13.99
CA VAL A 16 9.20 -0.97 12.93
C VAL A 16 10.66 -0.98 13.36
N VAL A 17 11.39 -2.07 13.09
CA VAL A 17 12.83 -2.17 13.38
C VAL A 17 13.63 -1.16 12.57
N GLU A 18 14.78 -0.74 13.11
CA GLU A 18 15.74 0.08 12.36
C GLU A 18 16.29 -0.73 11.18
N ASP A 19 16.46 -0.09 10.02
CA ASP A 19 16.89 -0.74 8.75
C ASP A 19 16.01 -1.93 8.31
N ALA A 20 14.69 -1.80 8.45
CA ALA A 20 13.74 -2.85 8.12
C ALA A 20 13.82 -3.37 6.67
N MET A 21 13.82 -4.70 6.56
CA MET A 21 13.66 -5.47 5.33
C MET A 21 12.17 -5.73 5.06
N ASP A 22 11.83 -6.13 3.83
CA ASP A 22 10.44 -6.25 3.39
C ASP A 22 9.58 -7.23 4.20
N TRP A 23 10.22 -8.22 4.83
CA TRP A 23 9.56 -9.23 5.66
C TRP A 23 9.52 -8.89 7.15
N ASP A 24 10.12 -7.77 7.56
CA ASP A 24 10.12 -7.38 8.96
C ASP A 24 8.74 -6.94 9.42
N GLU A 25 8.44 -7.26 10.68
CA GLU A 25 7.12 -7.04 11.24
C GLU A 25 6.88 -5.56 11.57
N VAL A 26 5.69 -5.11 11.19
CA VAL A 26 5.14 -3.81 11.58
C VAL A 26 4.12 -4.09 12.69
N THR A 27 4.41 -3.64 13.91
CA THR A 27 3.58 -3.91 15.08
C THR A 27 3.03 -2.64 15.71
N CYS A 28 1.91 -2.75 16.43
CA CYS A 28 1.40 -1.63 17.22
C CYS A 28 2.28 -1.43 18.46
N ARG A 29 2.80 -0.22 18.65
CA ARG A 29 3.64 0.11 19.81
C ARG A 29 2.87 0.03 21.14
N GLU A 30 1.55 0.26 21.11
CA GLU A 30 0.73 0.29 22.33
C GLU A 30 0.28 -1.09 22.83
N CYS A 31 -0.07 -1.99 21.92
CA CYS A 31 -0.64 -3.30 22.30
C CYS A 31 0.15 -4.51 21.80
N GLY A 32 1.24 -4.28 21.05
CA GLY A 32 2.10 -5.33 20.50
C GLY A 32 1.48 -6.12 19.34
N GLU A 33 0.31 -5.69 18.84
CA GLU A 33 -0.41 -6.40 17.78
C GLU A 33 0.37 -6.37 16.47
N PHE A 34 0.48 -7.51 15.80
CA PHE A 34 1.00 -7.58 14.44
C PHE A 34 0.02 -6.93 13.48
N LEU A 35 0.50 -6.00 12.65
CA LEU A 35 -0.35 -5.27 11.70
C LEU A 35 -0.10 -5.75 10.27
N THR A 36 1.17 -5.82 9.85
CA THR A 36 1.58 -6.25 8.51
C THR A 36 3.10 -6.43 8.44
N THR A 37 3.65 -6.71 7.26
CA THR A 37 5.11 -6.66 7.01
C THR A 37 5.51 -5.31 6.40
N TYR A 38 6.76 -4.89 6.59
CA TYR A 38 7.25 -3.58 6.14
C TYR A 38 7.11 -3.39 4.63
N GLY A 39 7.43 -4.42 3.83
CA GLY A 39 7.32 -4.36 2.38
C GLY A 39 5.86 -4.20 1.91
N ALA A 40 4.92 -4.88 2.58
CA ALA A 40 3.49 -4.72 2.29
C ALA A 40 3.00 -3.31 2.70
N ALA A 41 3.46 -2.81 3.83
CA ALA A 41 3.16 -1.46 4.31
C ALA A 41 3.68 -0.37 3.34
N MET A 42 4.88 -0.56 2.78
CA MET A 42 5.44 0.30 1.74
C MET A 42 4.70 0.17 0.41
N ALA A 43 4.27 -1.03 0.03
CA ALA A 43 3.50 -1.25 -1.20
C ALA A 43 2.15 -0.52 -1.18
N LEU A 44 1.49 -0.42 -0.01
CA LEU A 44 0.27 0.37 0.16
C LEU A 44 0.47 1.88 -0.08
N MET A 45 1.71 2.38 0.02
CA MET A 45 2.05 3.77 -0.25
C MET A 45 2.40 4.05 -1.72
N GLN A 46 2.61 3.01 -2.51
CA GLN A 46 2.94 3.17 -3.92
C GLN A 46 1.64 3.35 -4.74
N PRO A 47 1.65 4.21 -5.78
CA PRO A 47 0.54 4.27 -6.72
C PRO A 47 0.37 2.88 -7.33
N VAL A 48 -0.87 2.36 -7.28
CA VAL A 48 -1.17 0.99 -7.72
C VAL A 48 -0.76 0.86 -9.19
N PRO A 49 0.32 0.13 -9.52
CA PRO A 49 0.87 0.13 -10.88
C PRO A 49 -0.13 -0.42 -11.89
N LEU A 50 -1.08 -1.24 -11.44
CA LEU A 50 -2.20 -1.72 -12.23
C LEU A 50 -3.22 -0.61 -12.56
N ALA A 51 -3.50 0.30 -11.63
CA ALA A 51 -4.40 1.43 -11.88
C ALA A 51 -3.77 2.40 -12.88
N ASP A 52 -2.48 2.71 -12.71
CA ASP A 52 -1.73 3.55 -13.65
C ASP A 52 -1.60 2.91 -15.03
N ALA A 53 -1.29 1.61 -15.09
CA ALA A 53 -1.26 0.87 -16.35
C ALA A 53 -2.63 0.83 -17.02
N CYS A 54 -3.71 0.68 -16.26
CA CYS A 54 -5.08 0.73 -16.78
C CYS A 54 -5.39 2.10 -17.39
N ILE A 55 -5.12 3.20 -16.67
CA ILE A 55 -5.35 4.56 -17.15
C ILE A 55 -4.55 4.82 -18.43
N LYS A 56 -3.25 4.47 -18.45
CA LYS A 56 -2.39 4.62 -19.62
C LYS A 56 -2.88 3.81 -20.81
N THR A 57 -3.32 2.58 -20.58
CA THR A 57 -3.85 1.70 -21.64
C THR A 57 -5.15 2.25 -22.21
N GLN A 58 -6.05 2.77 -21.37
CA GLN A 58 -7.29 3.42 -21.82
C GLN A 58 -6.99 4.69 -22.64
N GLN A 59 -6.01 5.50 -22.22
CA GLN A 59 -5.58 6.67 -22.98
C GLN A 59 -5.01 6.29 -24.34
N LEU A 60 -4.14 5.26 -24.40
CA LEU A 60 -3.59 4.75 -25.64
C LEU A 60 -4.69 4.22 -26.57
N ALA A 61 -5.62 3.41 -26.05
CA ALA A 61 -6.75 2.89 -26.82
C ALA A 61 -7.58 4.02 -27.44
N ARG A 62 -7.87 5.08 -26.66
CA ARG A 62 -8.56 6.28 -27.15
C ARG A 62 -7.79 6.99 -28.28
N CYS A 63 -6.47 7.16 -28.14
CA CYS A 63 -5.64 7.78 -29.19
C CYS A 63 -5.61 6.94 -30.47
N MET A 64 -5.74 5.62 -30.36
CA MET A 64 -5.82 4.70 -31.50
C MET A 64 -7.25 4.55 -32.07
N GLY A 65 -8.23 5.28 -31.54
CA GLY A 65 -9.64 5.18 -31.96
C GLY A 65 -10.33 3.89 -31.53
N ILE A 66 -9.73 3.14 -30.60
CA ILE A 66 -10.31 1.92 -30.02
C ILE A 66 -11.23 2.34 -28.86
N SER A 67 -12.53 2.20 -29.07
CA SER A 67 -13.52 2.43 -28.01
C SER A 67 -13.69 1.16 -27.18
N LEU A 68 -13.12 1.14 -25.98
CA LEU A 68 -13.47 0.16 -24.95
C LEU A 68 -14.82 0.58 -24.34
N ALA A 69 -15.91 0.29 -25.04
CA ALA A 69 -17.26 0.49 -24.53
C ALA A 69 -17.70 -0.71 -23.69
N GLY A 70 -18.07 -0.44 -22.43
CA GLY A 70 -18.88 -1.31 -21.57
C GLY A 70 -18.11 -2.33 -20.76
#